data_AF-A0A8B8S9W4-F1
#
_entry.id   AF-A0A8B8S9W4-F1
#
_cell.length_a   1.000
_cell.length_b   1.000
_cell.length_c   1.000
_cell.angle_alpha   90.00
_cell.angle_beta   90.00
_cell.angle_gamma   90.00
#
_symmetry.space_group_name_H-M   'P 1'
#
loop_
_entity.id
_entity.type
_entity.pdbx_description
1 polymer ?
#
loop_
_entity_poly.entity_id
_entity_poly.type
_entity_poly.pdbx_seq_one_letter_code
_entity_poly.pdbx_strand_id
1 'polypeptide(L)'
;MGDPGGAAQAQEGERTAPAQGDGLLMLPPRVLVRPWWFPAEDLEDPLVFYLEAWLADQIFGPELEILPEIQWMSQALLSVNTVKSGTFVEISVFGRPRVQLHVKSVILSLALRHKEHRAAGPRFKASTLRNDVDSTPCPPTPVKE
;
A
#
# COMPACT_ATOMS: atom_id res chain seq x y z
N MET A 1 27.73 -24.74 70.65
CA MET A 1 26.96 -25.75 69.87
C MET A 1 25.83 -24.98 69.20
N GLY A 2 25.91 -24.77 67.88
CA GLY A 2 24.81 -24.27 67.03
C GLY A 2 24.61 -22.75 66.97
N ASP A 3 25.23 -22.11 65.97
CA ASP A 3 24.56 -21.05 65.18
C ASP A 3 23.59 -21.77 64.21
N PRO A 4 22.48 -21.16 63.76
CA PRO A 4 22.63 -20.36 62.54
C PRO A 4 21.67 -19.16 62.42
N GLY A 5 22.21 -18.09 61.84
CA GLY A 5 21.56 -17.33 60.77
C GLY A 5 20.73 -16.14 61.24
N GLY A 6 20.87 -14.94 60.69
CA GLY A 6 21.38 -14.56 59.39
C GLY A 6 20.45 -13.45 58.84
N ALA A 7 21.03 -12.55 58.04
CA ALA A 7 20.42 -11.42 57.33
C ALA A 7 20.20 -10.15 58.18
N ALA A 8 21.07 -9.13 58.10
CA ALA A 8 21.34 -8.24 56.96
C ALA A 8 20.18 -7.30 56.64
N GLN A 9 20.28 -6.06 57.13
CA GLN A 9 19.61 -4.90 56.53
C GLN A 9 20.69 -3.88 56.15
N ALA A 10 21.07 -3.86 54.88
CA ALA A 10 21.72 -2.73 54.24
C ALA A 10 21.30 -2.69 52.76
N GLN A 11 20.56 -1.63 52.45
CA GLN A 11 20.66 -0.76 51.28
C GLN A 11 20.39 -1.26 49.85
N GLU A 12 19.71 -0.33 49.16
CA GLU A 12 19.73 -0.03 47.74
C GLU A 12 19.11 -1.03 46.75
N GLY A 13 18.09 -0.49 46.08
CA GLY A 13 17.43 -1.09 44.95
C GLY A 13 16.39 -0.12 44.44
N GLU A 14 16.85 1.07 44.04
CA GLU A 14 16.14 2.01 43.18
C GLU A 14 15.58 1.22 42.00
N ARG A 15 14.30 0.86 42.05
CA ARG A 15 13.60 0.32 40.89
C ARG A 15 13.15 1.50 40.06
N THR A 16 13.98 1.84 39.08
CA THR A 16 13.59 2.54 37.86
C THR A 16 12.37 1.82 37.28
N ALA A 17 11.19 2.43 37.40
CA ALA A 17 10.00 1.98 36.69
C ALA A 17 10.26 2.15 35.18
N PRO A 18 9.91 1.17 34.33
CA PRO A 18 10.09 1.32 32.90
C PRO A 18 9.20 2.46 32.42
N ALA A 19 9.79 3.33 31.62
CA ALA A 19 9.11 4.40 30.90
C ALA A 19 7.82 3.85 30.28
N GLN A 20 6.70 4.37 30.77
CA GLN A 20 5.39 4.14 30.22
C GLN A 20 5.43 4.60 28.76
N GLY A 21 5.40 3.62 27.85
CA GLY A 21 5.48 3.85 26.43
C GLY A 21 4.26 4.62 25.95
N ASP A 22 4.37 5.94 25.95
CA ASP A 22 3.51 6.85 25.20
C ASP A 22 3.69 6.55 23.71
N GLY A 23 2.87 5.65 23.21
CA GLY A 23 2.95 5.22 21.82
C GLY A 23 1.71 4.52 21.29
N LEU A 24 0.60 4.52 22.03
CA LEU A 24 -0.67 4.02 21.51
C LEU A 24 -1.10 4.89 20.34
N LEU A 25 -0.86 4.34 19.15
CA LEU A 25 -1.39 4.76 17.86
C LEU A 25 -2.91 4.90 17.97
N MET A 26 -3.38 6.09 18.35
CA MET A 26 -4.79 6.46 18.23
C MET A 26 -5.01 7.09 16.86
N LEU A 27 -4.73 6.31 15.82
CA LEU A 27 -5.58 6.39 14.63
C LEU A 27 -6.70 5.40 14.91
N PRO A 28 -7.99 5.77 14.72
CA PRO A 28 -9.05 4.80 14.85
C PRO A 28 -8.66 3.65 13.92
N PRO A 29 -8.61 2.39 14.39
CA PRO A 29 -8.64 1.28 13.47
C PRO A 29 -9.83 1.60 12.58
N ARG A 30 -9.63 1.70 11.27
CA ARG A 30 -10.74 1.48 10.36
C ARG A 30 -11.14 0.05 10.69
N VAL A 31 -12.05 -0.09 11.66
CA VAL A 31 -12.48 -1.38 12.19
C VAL A 31 -12.94 -2.09 10.94
N LEU A 32 -12.18 -3.08 10.51
CA LEU A 32 -12.58 -3.91 9.40
C LEU A 32 -13.79 -4.66 9.94
N VAL A 33 -14.97 -4.09 9.72
CA VAL A 33 -16.23 -4.76 10.00
C VAL A 33 -16.21 -5.97 9.09
N ARG A 34 -15.97 -7.14 9.69
CA ARG A 34 -15.84 -8.41 8.97
C ARG A 34 -17.06 -8.57 8.06
N PRO A 35 -16.88 -8.59 6.74
CA PRO A 35 -17.99 -8.80 5.83
C PRO A 35 -18.66 -10.16 6.11
N TRP A 36 -19.98 -10.25 5.91
CA TRP A 36 -20.75 -11.48 6.14
C TRP A 36 -20.25 -12.69 5.34
N TRP A 37 -19.59 -12.44 4.20
CA TRP A 37 -19.00 -13.45 3.33
C TRP A 37 -17.59 -13.91 3.77
N PHE A 38 -16.92 -13.16 4.66
CA PHE A 38 -15.53 -13.43 5.04
C PHE A 38 -15.46 -14.36 6.27
N PRO A 39 -14.77 -15.52 6.17
CA PRO A 39 -14.61 -16.44 7.30
C PRO A 39 -13.93 -15.78 8.51
N ALA A 40 -14.31 -16.16 9.72
CA ALA A 40 -13.72 -15.55 10.92
C ALA A 40 -12.31 -16.09 11.19
N GLU A 41 -12.10 -17.37 10.91
CA GLU A 41 -10.83 -18.08 11.04
C GLU A 41 -9.72 -17.49 10.16
N ASP A 42 -10.09 -16.90 9.02
CA ASP A 42 -9.17 -16.28 8.09
C ASP A 42 -8.70 -14.89 8.54
N LEU A 43 -9.22 -14.38 9.66
CA LEU A 43 -8.74 -13.16 10.31
C LEU A 43 -7.50 -13.41 11.20
N GLU A 44 -7.25 -14.67 11.55
CA GLU A 44 -6.10 -15.06 12.35
C GLU A 44 -4.84 -15.05 11.46
N ASP A 45 -3.77 -14.39 11.92
CA ASP A 45 -2.47 -14.32 11.24
C ASP A 45 -2.50 -13.63 9.84
N PRO A 46 -2.70 -12.30 9.80
CA PRO A 46 -2.59 -11.56 8.55
C PRO A 46 -1.16 -11.55 8.01
N LEU A 47 -1.03 -11.62 6.69
CA LEU A 47 0.23 -11.28 6.04
C LEU A 47 0.38 -9.76 6.01
N VAL A 48 1.44 -9.25 6.63
CA VAL A 48 1.72 -7.80 6.69
C VAL A 48 2.94 -7.46 5.84
N PHE A 49 2.86 -6.36 5.07
CA PHE A 49 4.00 -5.79 4.35
C PHE A 49 3.83 -4.29 4.14
N TYR A 50 4.94 -3.61 3.82
CA TYR A 50 4.96 -2.16 3.64
C TYR A 50 5.07 -1.78 2.17
N LEU A 51 4.39 -0.70 1.80
CA LEU A 51 4.42 -0.12 0.46
C LEU A 51 4.51 1.41 0.57
N GLU A 52 5.19 2.07 -0.36
CA GLU A 52 5.21 3.54 -0.39
C GLU A 52 3.79 4.09 -0.57
N ALA A 53 3.43 5.15 0.16
CA ALA A 53 2.07 5.67 0.18
C ALA A 53 1.57 6.07 -1.22
N TRP A 54 2.41 6.74 -2.01
CA TRP A 54 2.06 7.12 -3.38
C TRP A 54 1.80 5.92 -4.30
N LEU A 55 2.38 4.74 -4.03
CA LEU A 55 2.08 3.51 -4.80
C LEU A 55 0.75 2.92 -4.37
N ALA A 56 0.43 3.00 -3.08
CA ALA A 56 -0.88 2.57 -2.60
C ALA A 56 -2.00 3.41 -3.23
N ASP A 57 -1.82 4.74 -3.31
CA ASP A 57 -2.78 5.63 -3.98
C ASP A 57 -2.94 5.28 -5.47
N GLN A 58 -1.85 4.94 -6.15
CA GLN A 58 -1.89 4.53 -7.57
C GLN A 58 -2.58 3.19 -7.80
N ILE A 59 -2.57 2.28 -6.82
CA ILE A 59 -3.13 0.93 -6.93
C ILE A 59 -4.58 0.88 -6.44
N PHE A 60 -4.85 1.50 -5.29
CA PHE A 60 -6.13 1.42 -4.60
C PHE A 60 -7.00 2.67 -4.77
N GLY A 61 -6.44 3.76 -5.28
CA GLY A 61 -7.05 5.08 -5.25
C GLY A 61 -6.76 5.82 -3.94
N PRO A 62 -6.78 7.17 -3.94
CA PRO A 62 -6.50 7.99 -2.76
C PRO A 62 -7.49 7.73 -1.61
N GLU A 63 -8.74 7.43 -1.95
CA GLU A 63 -9.80 7.09 -1.00
C GLU A 63 -10.02 5.57 -0.86
N LEU A 64 -9.10 4.75 -1.39
CA LEU A 64 -9.20 3.28 -1.42
C LEU A 64 -10.45 2.79 -2.16
N GLU A 65 -10.83 3.49 -3.23
CA GLU A 65 -12.11 3.35 -3.94
C GLU A 65 -12.31 1.95 -4.52
N ILE A 66 -11.23 1.30 -4.98
CA ILE A 66 -11.29 -0.04 -5.60
C ILE A 66 -10.99 -1.16 -4.60
N LEU A 67 -10.73 -0.82 -3.34
CA LEU A 67 -10.42 -1.80 -2.30
C LEU A 67 -11.58 -2.79 -2.05
N PRO A 68 -12.87 -2.38 -2.02
CA PRO A 68 -13.98 -3.32 -1.90
C PRO A 68 -14.02 -4.36 -3.02
N GLU A 69 -13.80 -3.93 -4.27
CA GLU A 69 -13.79 -4.81 -5.44
C GLU A 69 -12.63 -5.81 -5.37
N ILE A 70 -11.43 -5.35 -5.04
CA ILE A 70 -10.26 -6.23 -4.87
C ILE A 70 -10.53 -7.26 -3.77
N GLN A 71 -11.07 -6.84 -2.64
CA GLN A 71 -11.38 -7.75 -1.52
C GLN A 71 -12.38 -8.83 -1.93
N TRP A 72 -13.46 -8.42 -2.61
CA TRP A 72 -14.47 -9.35 -3.12
C TRP A 72 -13.89 -10.31 -4.19
N MET A 73 -13.14 -9.80 -5.16
CA MET A 73 -12.60 -10.63 -6.26
C MET A 73 -11.52 -11.60 -5.78
N SER A 74 -10.65 -11.17 -4.86
CA SER A 74 -9.58 -12.00 -4.32
C SER A 74 -10.05 -12.93 -3.21
N GLN A 75 -11.26 -12.72 -2.67
CA GLN A 75 -11.75 -13.40 -1.47
C GLN A 75 -10.76 -13.24 -0.30
N ALA A 76 -10.22 -12.03 -0.16
CA ALA A 76 -9.28 -11.63 0.89
C ALA A 76 -9.74 -10.31 1.50
N LEU A 77 -9.49 -10.10 2.78
CA LEU A 77 -9.76 -8.81 3.42
C LEU A 77 -8.44 -8.03 3.52
N LEU A 78 -8.48 -6.73 3.23
CA LEU A 78 -7.28 -5.89 3.21
C LEU A 78 -7.44 -4.71 4.18
N SER A 79 -6.40 -4.47 4.97
CA SER A 79 -6.22 -3.22 5.72
C SER A 79 -5.10 -2.41 5.08
N VAL A 80 -5.30 -1.11 4.93
CA VAL A 80 -4.28 -0.17 4.46
C VAL A 80 -4.17 0.94 5.51
N ASN A 81 -3.09 0.93 6.28
CA ASN A 81 -2.88 1.86 7.40
C ASN A 81 -1.64 2.72 7.14
N THR A 82 -1.77 4.03 7.27
CA THR A 82 -0.63 4.94 7.13
C THR A 82 0.31 4.82 8.34
N VAL A 83 1.60 4.59 8.08
CA VAL A 83 2.63 4.59 9.13
C VAL A 83 2.91 6.04 9.56
N LYS A 84 3.34 6.26 10.81
CA LYS A 84 3.56 7.62 11.40
C LYS A 84 4.37 8.59 10.52
N SER A 85 5.25 8.09 9.66
CA SER A 85 6.05 8.92 8.75
C SER A 85 5.29 9.41 7.51
N GLY A 86 4.13 8.84 7.19
CA GLY A 86 3.33 9.14 5.99
C GLY A 86 3.97 8.70 4.67
N THR A 87 5.23 8.25 4.69
CA THR A 87 5.96 7.83 3.48
C THR A 87 5.55 6.43 3.03
N PHE A 88 5.15 5.59 3.99
CA PHE A 88 4.75 4.21 3.76
C PHE A 88 3.37 3.94 4.36
N VAL A 89 2.68 3.00 3.74
CA VAL A 89 1.51 2.35 4.30
C VAL A 89 1.86 0.91 4.67
N GLU A 90 1.25 0.44 5.75
CA GLU A 90 1.19 -0.95 6.14
C GLU A 90 -0.03 -1.57 5.47
N ILE A 91 0.20 -2.65 4.73
CA ILE A 91 -0.85 -3.46 4.12
C ILE A 91 -0.93 -4.78 4.87
N SER A 92 -2.11 -5.07 5.41
CA SER A 92 -2.42 -6.35 6.06
C SER A 92 -3.42 -7.11 5.21
N VAL A 93 -3.08 -8.35 4.83
CA VAL A 93 -3.92 -9.23 4.01
C VAL A 93 -4.37 -10.41 4.86
N PHE A 94 -5.68 -10.49 5.06
CA PHE A 94 -6.34 -11.60 5.76
C PHE A 94 -6.94 -12.56 4.74
N GLY A 95 -7.00 -13.85 5.08
CA GLY A 95 -7.41 -14.91 4.17
C GLY A 95 -6.51 -16.13 4.31
N ARG A 96 -6.83 -17.19 3.56
CA ARG A 96 -5.96 -18.38 3.50
C ARG A 96 -4.53 -18.02 3.04
N PRO A 97 -3.46 -18.66 3.57
CA PRO A 97 -2.06 -18.30 3.28
C PRO A 97 -1.71 -18.23 1.78
N ARG A 98 -2.28 -19.14 0.96
CA ARG A 98 -2.07 -19.11 -0.50
C ARG A 98 -2.68 -17.86 -1.16
N VAL A 99 -3.85 -17.44 -0.70
CA VAL A 99 -4.53 -16.23 -1.19
C VAL A 99 -3.74 -14.99 -0.77
N GLN A 100 -3.29 -14.94 0.49
CA GLN A 100 -2.45 -13.84 1.00
C GLN A 100 -1.19 -13.63 0.14
N LEU A 101 -0.45 -14.71 -0.15
CA LEU A 101 0.75 -14.65 -0.98
C LEU A 101 0.45 -14.22 -2.41
N HIS A 102 -0.67 -14.70 -2.97
CA HIS A 102 -1.09 -14.30 -4.32
C HIS A 102 -1.42 -12.81 -4.38
N VAL A 103 -2.24 -12.31 -3.45
CA VAL A 103 -2.62 -10.89 -3.36
C VAL A 103 -1.38 -10.01 -3.18
N LYS A 104 -0.45 -10.39 -2.29
CA LYS A 104 0.83 -9.70 -2.12
C LYS A 104 1.61 -9.62 -3.44
N SER A 105 1.75 -10.74 -4.14
CA SER A 105 2.48 -10.80 -5.40
C SER A 105 1.88 -9.88 -6.46
N VAL A 106 0.55 -9.84 -6.56
CA VAL A 106 -0.16 -8.95 -7.50
C VAL A 106 0.08 -7.49 -7.16
N ILE A 107 -0.09 -7.10 -5.89
CA ILE A 107 0.13 -5.72 -5.43
C ILE A 107 1.57 -5.28 -5.70
N LEU A 108 2.56 -6.12 -5.35
CA LEU A 108 3.97 -5.79 -5.58
C LEU A 108 4.33 -5.70 -7.07
N SER A 109 3.69 -6.51 -7.92
CA SER A 109 3.89 -6.45 -9.38
C SER A 109 3.33 -5.16 -9.98
N LEU A 110 2.14 -4.73 -9.52
CA LEU A 110 1.55 -3.45 -9.90
C LEU A 110 2.43 -2.28 -9.43
N ALA A 111 2.90 -2.34 -8.19
CA ALA A 111 3.81 -1.34 -7.65
C ALA A 111 5.10 -1.21 -8.47
N LEU A 112 5.71 -2.33 -8.86
CA LEU A 112 6.89 -2.35 -9.73
C LEU A 112 6.58 -1.68 -11.08
N ARG A 113 5.46 -2.03 -11.71
CA ARG A 113 5.04 -1.42 -12.97
C ARG A 113 4.86 0.10 -12.85
N HIS A 114 4.29 0.59 -11.75
CA HIS A 114 4.17 2.03 -11.51
C HIS A 114 5.55 2.71 -11.32
N LYS A 115 6.49 2.05 -10.63
CA LYS A 115 7.87 2.55 -10.51
C LYS A 115 8.56 2.65 -11.87
N GLU A 116 8.45 1.62 -12.71
CA GLU A 116 9.02 1.61 -14.06
C GLU A 116 8.43 2.71 -14.94
N HIS A 117 7.11 2.91 -14.91
CA HIS A 117 6.46 4.00 -15.63
C HIS A 117 6.93 5.38 -15.16
N ARG A 118 7.16 5.57 -13.86
CA ARG A 118 7.69 6.82 -13.31
C ARG A 118 9.15 7.05 -13.73
N ALA A 119 9.96 6.01 -13.76
CA ALA A 119 11.37 6.08 -14.16
C ALA A 119 11.57 6.29 -15.66
N ALA A 120 10.67 5.74 -16.49
CA ALA A 120 10.75 5.85 -17.95
C ALA A 120 10.36 7.23 -18.51
N GLY A 121 9.81 8.13 -17.67
CA GLY A 121 9.33 9.45 -18.07
C GLY A 121 8.14 9.40 -19.05
N PRO A 122 7.54 10.56 -19.39
CA PRO A 122 6.53 10.63 -20.44
C PRO A 122 7.14 10.15 -21.75
N ARG A 123 6.64 9.04 -22.31
CA ARG A 123 6.91 8.71 -23.71
C ARG A 123 6.18 9.76 -24.55
N PHE A 124 6.86 10.88 -24.85
CA PHE A 124 6.42 11.76 -25.93
C PHE A 124 6.32 10.90 -27.18
N LYS A 125 5.09 10.57 -27.61
CA LYS A 125 4.89 10.12 -28.97
C LYS A 125 5.24 11.32 -29.84
N ALA A 126 6.44 11.32 -30.39
CA ALA A 126 6.82 12.21 -31.47
C ALA A 126 5.90 11.87 -32.66
N SER A 127 4.72 12.47 -32.70
CA SER A 127 3.98 12.61 -33.95
C SER A 127 4.79 13.59 -34.79
N THR A 128 5.67 13.01 -35.60
CA THR A 128 6.40 13.66 -36.68
C THR A 128 5.49 14.67 -37.37
N LEU A 129 5.89 15.94 -37.29
CA LEU A 129 5.42 17.01 -38.18
C LEU A 129 5.50 16.50 -39.61
N ARG A 130 4.34 16.21 -40.22
CA ARG A 130 4.25 16.18 -41.68
C ARG A 130 4.06 17.61 -42.14
N ASN A 131 5.22 18.18 -42.46
CA ASN A 131 5.48 19.35 -43.29
C ASN A 131 4.25 20.02 -43.94
N ASP A 132 4.10 21.30 -43.62
CA ASP A 132 3.57 22.30 -44.52
C ASP A 132 4.15 22.11 -45.94
N VAL A 133 3.30 21.72 -46.89
CA VAL A 133 3.53 21.99 -48.30
C VAL A 133 2.48 22.99 -48.74
N ASP A 134 2.94 24.23 -48.72
CA ASP A 134 2.74 25.26 -49.73
C ASP A 134 1.37 25.35 -50.43
N SER A 135 0.75 26.51 -50.22
CA SER A 135 -0.43 26.97 -50.92
C SER A 135 -0.08 27.28 -52.37
N THR A 136 -0.84 26.76 -53.35
CA THR A 136 -1.03 27.44 -54.65
C THR A 136 -2.40 27.06 -55.24
N PRO A 137 -3.18 28.01 -55.82
CA PRO A 137 -4.59 27.85 -56.15
C PRO A 137 -4.85 27.22 -57.53
N CYS A 138 -6.08 26.71 -57.72
CA CYS A 138 -6.60 26.17 -58.98
C CYS A 138 -6.35 27.03 -60.22
N PRO A 139 -6.07 26.42 -61.39
CA PRO A 139 -6.38 27.00 -62.69
C PRO A 139 -7.62 26.35 -63.35
N PRO A 140 -8.27 27.05 -64.30
CA PRO A 140 -9.59 26.71 -64.83
C PRO A 140 -9.57 25.67 -65.96
N THR A 141 -10.75 25.09 -66.21
CA THR A 141 -11.05 24.14 -67.30
C THR A 141 -10.77 24.71 -68.70
N PRO A 142 -10.23 23.91 -69.64
CA PRO A 142 -10.33 24.21 -71.05
C PRO A 142 -11.49 23.46 -71.73
N VAL A 143 -12.27 24.23 -72.47
CA VAL A 143 -13.25 23.80 -73.48
C VAL A 143 -12.47 23.28 -74.69
N LYS A 144 -12.91 22.19 -75.34
CA LYS A 144 -12.51 21.90 -76.72
C LYS A 144 -13.60 21.13 -77.49
N GLU A 145 -14.15 21.86 -78.46
CA GLU A 145 -14.86 21.56 -79.71
C GLU A 145 -15.87 20.41 -79.79
#